data_AF-A0A3A5VEN3-F1
#
_entry.id   AF-A0A3A5VEN3-F1
#
_cell.length_a   1.000
_cell.length_b   1.000
_cell.length_c   1.000
_cell.angle_alpha   90.00
_cell.angle_beta   90.00
_cell.angle_gamma   90.00
#
_symmetry.space_group_name_H-M   'P 1'
#
loop_
_entity.id
_entity.type
_entity.pdbx_description
1 polymer ?
#
loop_
_entity_poly.entity_id
_entity_poly.type
_entity_poly.pdbx_seq_one_letter_code
_entity_poly.pdbx_strand_id
1 'polypeptide(L)'
;MATGHLQAACLAASTVPSTQHVKRLLSAVEAAGPVIRTGGVFVLEPNNSPAVALPEVIEALNSGANGFPEFAEACQTKSNGLSAQREAIISGEQAANAQLQSALDSLQPKHDYYQYG
;
A
#
# COMPACT_ATOMS: atom_id res chain seq x y z
N MET A 1 5.26 16.07 21.77
CA MET A 1 4.51 16.80 20.72
C MET A 1 3.67 15.78 19.99
N ALA A 2 2.35 16.00 19.87
CA ALA A 2 1.36 14.96 19.61
C ALA A 2 1.68 14.08 18.38
N THR A 3 2.13 12.86 18.69
CA THR A 3 2.39 11.77 17.77
C THR A 3 1.08 11.26 17.17
N GLY A 4 1.07 10.99 15.87
CA GLY A 4 0.51 9.72 15.40
C GLY A 4 -0.99 9.67 15.09
N HIS A 5 -1.54 10.57 14.28
CA HIS A 5 -2.83 10.29 13.62
C HIS A 5 -2.67 10.55 12.12
N LEU A 6 -2.27 9.52 11.37
CA LEU A 6 -2.09 9.59 9.91
C LEU A 6 -3.36 10.12 9.23
N GLN A 7 -4.53 9.64 9.65
CA GLN A 7 -5.82 10.07 9.11
C GLN A 7 -6.06 11.57 9.30
N ALA A 8 -5.70 12.12 10.46
CA ALA A 8 -5.82 13.55 10.72
C ALA A 8 -4.86 14.37 9.85
N ALA A 9 -3.67 13.85 9.56
CA ALA A 9 -2.72 14.51 8.68
C ALA A 9 -3.18 14.51 7.21
N CYS A 10 -3.75 13.39 6.74
CA CYS A 10 -4.39 13.30 5.43
C CYS A 10 -5.55 14.31 5.32
N LEU A 11 -6.46 14.31 6.29
CA LEU A 11 -7.60 15.22 6.30
C LEU A 11 -7.15 16.69 6.27
N ALA A 12 -6.20 17.06 7.15
CA ALA A 12 -5.71 18.44 7.22
C ALA A 12 -5.05 18.91 5.92
N ALA A 13 -4.26 18.03 5.27
CA ALA A 13 -3.64 18.34 3.98
C ALA A 13 -4.68 18.52 2.86
N SER A 14 -5.79 17.78 2.90
CA SER A 14 -6.85 17.85 1.89
C SER A 14 -7.85 18.99 2.11
N THR A 15 -8.19 19.34 3.36
CA THR A 15 -9.22 20.35 3.66
C THR A 15 -8.68 21.77 3.83
N VAL A 16 -7.49 21.92 4.41
CA VAL A 16 -6.87 23.23 4.65
C VAL A 16 -5.38 23.14 4.29
N PRO A 17 -5.04 23.02 2.99
CA PRO A 17 -3.67 22.80 2.56
C PRO A 17 -2.74 23.93 3.04
N SER A 18 -1.68 23.57 3.76
CA SER A 18 -0.57 24.47 4.11
C SER A 18 0.75 23.70 4.08
N THR A 19 1.87 24.42 3.95
CA THR A 19 3.21 23.83 4.00
C THR A 19 3.45 23.04 5.29
N GLN A 20 2.94 23.52 6.42
CA GLN A 20 3.01 22.82 7.71
C GLN A 20 2.19 21.53 7.72
N HIS A 21 1.02 21.52 7.08
CA HIS A 21 0.17 20.33 6.99
C HIS A 21 0.79 19.27 6.08
N VAL A 22 1.38 19.65 4.94
CA VAL A 22 2.08 18.72 4.05
C VAL A 22 3.31 18.13 4.73
N LYS A 23 4.11 18.96 5.44
CA LYS A 23 5.25 18.47 6.23
C LYS A 23 4.81 17.46 7.28
N ARG A 24 3.70 17.73 7.99
CA ARG A 24 3.12 16.81 8.97
C ARG A 24 2.65 15.50 8.33
N LEU A 25 2.03 15.57 7.15
CA LEU A 25 1.62 14.39 6.37
C LEU A 25 2.83 13.51 6.03
N LEU A 26 3.90 14.09 5.50
CA LEU A 26 5.12 13.36 5.15
C LEU A 26 5.73 12.63 6.36
N SER A 27 5.83 13.32 7.51
CA SER A 27 6.31 12.70 8.75
C SER A 27 5.35 11.62 9.28
N ALA A 28 4.03 11.81 9.13
CA ALA A 28 3.04 10.82 9.55
C ALA A 28 3.09 9.56 8.67
N VAL A 29 3.26 9.70 7.36
CA VAL A 29 3.43 8.58 6.43
C VAL A 29 4.70 7.80 6.74
N GLU A 30 5.79 8.49 7.06
CA GLU A 30 7.04 7.85 7.46
C GLU A 30 6.91 7.07 8.78
N ALA A 31 6.19 7.63 9.75
CA ALA A 31 5.93 6.97 11.03
C ALA A 31 4.90 5.82 10.93
N ALA A 32 4.11 5.76 9.86
CA ALA A 32 3.04 4.77 9.72
C ALA A 32 3.50 3.37 9.32
N GLY A 33 4.77 3.23 8.91
CA GLY A 33 5.33 1.93 8.55
C GLY A 33 4.91 1.46 7.14
N PRO A 34 5.09 0.16 6.86
CA PRO A 34 4.86 -0.40 5.52
C PRO A 34 3.36 -0.52 5.19
N VAL A 35 3.07 -0.63 3.89
CA VAL A 35 1.75 -1.01 3.41
C VAL A 35 1.49 -2.47 3.78
N ILE A 36 0.32 -2.75 4.35
CA ILE A 36 -0.15 -4.10 4.63
C ILE A 36 -1.49 -4.35 3.94
N ARG A 37 -1.81 -5.63 3.74
CA ARG A 37 -3.12 -6.05 3.23
C ARG A 37 -3.93 -6.67 4.35
N THR A 38 -5.03 -6.02 4.74
CA THR A 38 -5.92 -6.46 5.82
C THR A 38 -7.34 -6.48 5.31
N GLY A 39 -8.07 -7.59 5.49
CA GLY A 39 -9.47 -7.71 5.03
C GLY A 39 -9.65 -7.50 3.53
N GLY A 40 -8.62 -7.82 2.72
CA GLY A 40 -8.63 -7.63 1.27
C GLY A 40 -8.27 -6.23 0.77
N VAL A 41 -8.13 -5.24 1.67
CA VAL A 41 -7.78 -3.85 1.34
C VAL A 41 -6.34 -3.52 1.75
N PHE A 42 -5.73 -2.57 1.03
CA PHE A 42 -4.39 -2.06 1.34
C PHE A 42 -4.48 -0.87 2.29
N VAL A 43 -3.79 -0.96 3.41
CA VAL A 43 -3.79 0.06 4.47
C VAL A 43 -2.39 0.32 4.98
N LEU A 44 -2.20 1.49 5.58
CA LEU A 44 -1.08 1.77 6.47
C LEU A 44 -1.60 1.65 7.91
N GLU A 45 -0.84 1.02 8.80
CA GLU A 45 -1.22 0.82 10.20
C GLU A 45 -0.20 1.53 11.12
N PRO A 46 -0.39 2.84 11.39
CA PRO A 46 0.51 3.57 12.26
C PRO A 46 0.34 3.14 13.72
N ASN A 47 1.46 2.97 14.42
CA ASN A 47 1.45 2.60 15.84
C ASN A 47 0.58 3.54 16.68
N ASN A 48 -0.33 2.96 17.47
CA ASN A 48 -1.28 3.66 18.34
C ASN A 48 -2.34 4.51 17.61
N SER A 49 -2.69 4.17 16.37
CA SER A 49 -3.70 4.91 15.62
C SER A 49 -4.45 4.04 14.62
N PRO A 50 -5.64 4.44 14.17
CA PRO A 50 -6.43 3.64 13.24
C PRO A 50 -5.70 3.47 11.90
N ALA A 51 -5.91 2.30 11.29
CA ALA A 51 -5.45 2.03 9.93
C ALA A 51 -6.08 3.02 8.93
N VAL A 52 -5.29 3.46 7.96
CA VAL A 52 -5.72 4.41 6.93
C VAL A 52 -5.60 3.74 5.58
N ALA A 53 -6.63 3.87 4.74
CA ALA A 53 -6.61 3.25 3.43
C ALA A 53 -5.49 3.86 2.57
N LEU A 54 -4.72 3.00 1.91
CA LEU A 54 -3.63 3.43 1.04
C LEU A 54 -4.08 4.46 -0.04
N PRO A 55 -5.24 4.32 -0.70
CA PRO A 55 -5.70 5.30 -1.67
C PRO A 55 -5.87 6.71 -1.08
N GLU A 56 -6.37 6.82 0.15
CA GLU A 56 -6.55 8.12 0.83
C GLU A 56 -5.20 8.79 1.10
N VAL A 57 -4.18 8.00 1.48
CA VAL A 57 -2.83 8.50 1.71
C VAL A 57 -2.19 8.99 0.41
N ILE A 58 -2.32 8.23 -0.68
CA ILE A 58 -1.82 8.60 -2.00
C ILE A 58 -2.49 9.88 -2.50
N GLU A 59 -3.81 10.01 -2.34
CA GLU A 59 -4.55 11.21 -2.75
C GLU A 59 -4.10 12.44 -1.97
N ALA A 60 -3.91 12.32 -0.65
CA ALA A 60 -3.40 13.40 0.18
C ALA A 60 -1.97 13.82 -0.21
N LEU A 61 -1.09 12.86 -0.54
CA LEU A 61 0.27 13.14 -1.02
C LEU A 61 0.26 13.84 -2.38
N ASN A 62 -0.58 13.38 -3.32
CA ASN A 62 -0.73 14.00 -4.64
C ASN A 62 -1.29 15.42 -4.52
N SER A 63 -2.28 15.64 -3.65
CA SER A 63 -2.82 16.97 -3.35
C SER A 63 -1.74 17.89 -2.78
N GLY A 64 -0.92 17.40 -1.86
CA GLY A 64 0.22 18.13 -1.31
C GLY A 64 1.26 18.50 -2.38
N ALA A 65 1.58 17.58 -3.29
CA ALA A 65 2.53 17.82 -4.38
C ALA A 65 2.05 18.89 -5.36
N ASN A 66 0.77 18.87 -5.71
CA ASN A 66 0.18 19.85 -6.63
C ASN A 66 0.02 21.24 -5.99
N GLY A 67 -0.29 21.29 -4.69
CA GLY A 67 -0.47 22.56 -3.97
C GLY A 67 0.83 23.25 -3.58
N PHE A 68 1.91 22.49 -3.34
CA PHE A 68 3.17 23.02 -2.82
C PHE A 68 4.38 22.42 -3.57
N PRO A 69 4.93 23.15 -4.56
CA PRO A 69 6.04 22.68 -5.39
C PRO A 69 7.28 22.28 -4.58
N GLU A 70 7.53 22.94 -3.44
CA GLU A 70 8.67 22.66 -2.55
C GLU A 70 8.62 21.24 -1.93
N PHE A 71 7.42 20.64 -1.82
CA PHE A 71 7.22 19.29 -1.30
C PHE A 71 6.88 18.28 -2.39
N ALA A 72 6.81 18.69 -3.66
CA ALA A 72 6.35 17.86 -4.76
C ALA A 72 7.19 16.58 -4.91
N GLU A 73 8.52 16.72 -4.90
CA GLU A 73 9.44 15.59 -4.99
C GLU A 73 9.25 14.62 -3.81
N ALA A 74 9.26 15.12 -2.58
CA ALA A 74 9.10 14.30 -1.39
C ALA A 74 7.76 13.54 -1.36
N CYS A 75 6.68 14.21 -1.76
CA CYS A 75 5.35 13.60 -1.85
C CYS A 75 5.30 12.52 -2.94
N GLN A 76 5.87 12.78 -4.12
CA GLN A 76 5.93 11.81 -5.20
C GLN A 76 6.80 10.60 -4.84
N THR A 77 7.97 10.79 -4.23
CA THR A 77 8.82 9.69 -3.77
C THR A 77 8.07 8.79 -2.79
N LYS A 78 7.38 9.34 -1.80
CA LYS A 78 6.59 8.54 -0.84
C LYS A 78 5.41 7.85 -1.54
N SER A 79 4.67 8.54 -2.39
CA SER A 79 3.53 7.98 -3.14
C SER A 79 3.95 6.80 -4.04
N ASN A 80 5.06 6.95 -4.77
CA ASN A 80 5.64 5.90 -5.61
C ASN A 80 6.12 4.72 -4.76
N GLY A 81 6.78 4.99 -3.63
CA GLY A 81 7.23 3.94 -2.71
C GLY A 81 6.08 3.11 -2.12
N LEU A 82 4.97 3.75 -1.75
CA LEU A 82 3.78 3.05 -1.26
C LEU A 82 3.09 2.25 -2.37
N SER A 83 3.06 2.78 -3.60
CA SER A 83 2.50 2.09 -4.76
C SER A 83 3.31 0.85 -5.13
N ALA A 84 4.64 0.95 -5.12
CA ALA A 84 5.53 -0.18 -5.35
C ALA A 84 5.37 -1.28 -4.28
N GLN A 85 5.15 -0.92 -3.01
CA GLN A 85 4.86 -1.89 -1.96
C GLN A 85 3.55 -2.64 -2.22
N ARG A 86 2.49 -1.94 -2.65
CA ARG A 86 1.24 -2.57 -3.05
C ARG A 86 1.45 -3.58 -4.19
N GLU A 87 2.19 -3.20 -5.23
CA GLU A 87 2.48 -4.09 -6.36
C GLU A 87 3.28 -5.32 -5.92
N ALA A 88 4.27 -5.14 -5.04
CA ALA A 88 5.06 -6.25 -4.50
C ALA A 88 4.19 -7.25 -3.72
N ILE A 89 3.22 -6.78 -2.92
CA ILE A 89 2.28 -7.65 -2.21
C ILE A 89 1.43 -8.44 -3.21
N ILE A 90 0.84 -7.77 -4.21
CA ILE A 90 0.01 -8.43 -5.23
C ILE A 90 0.81 -9.47 -6.01
N SER A 91 2.03 -9.13 -6.42
CA SER A 91 2.90 -10.04 -7.16
C SER A 91 3.28 -11.27 -6.34
N GLY A 92 3.58 -11.09 -5.05
CA GLY A 92 3.87 -12.19 -4.13
C GLY A 92 2.69 -13.15 -3.95
N GLU A 93 1.48 -12.61 -3.79
CA GLU A 93 0.25 -13.40 -3.69
C GLU A 93 -0.04 -14.19 -4.98
N GLN A 94 0.15 -13.55 -6.14
CA GLN A 94 0.02 -14.22 -7.43
C GLN A 94 1.05 -15.33 -7.61
N ALA A 95 2.30 -15.11 -7.21
CA ALA A 95 3.35 -16.11 -7.29
C ALA A 95 3.06 -17.33 -6.41
N ALA A 96 2.59 -17.10 -5.17
CA ALA A 96 2.18 -18.18 -4.28
C ALA A 96 1.00 -18.98 -4.86
N ASN A 97 -0.01 -18.29 -5.42
CA ASN A 97 -1.15 -18.94 -6.06
C ASN A 97 -0.74 -19.77 -7.29
N ALA A 98 0.17 -19.25 -8.11
CA ALA A 98 0.71 -19.98 -9.27
C ALA A 98 1.45 -21.26 -8.83
N GLN A 99 2.25 -21.20 -7.77
CA GLN A 99 2.94 -22.36 -7.22
C GLN A 99 1.95 -23.43 -6.72
N LEU A 100 0.88 -23.03 -6.03
CA LEU A 100 -0.17 -23.95 -5.60
C LEU A 100 -0.88 -24.60 -6.79
N GLN A 101 -1.19 -23.83 -7.83
CA GLN A 101 -1.84 -24.34 -9.03
C GLN A 101 -0.94 -25.34 -9.79
N SER A 102 0.36 -25.07 -9.89
CA SER A 102 1.33 -25.99 -10.48
C SER A 102 1.46 -27.29 -9.67
N ALA A 103 1.42 -27.22 -8.34
CA ALA A 103 1.41 -28.41 -7.49
C ALA A 103 0.15 -29.27 -7.72
N LEU A 104 -1.03 -28.63 -7.83
CA LEU A 104 -2.29 -29.32 -8.12
C LEU A 104 -2.29 -29.96 -9.52
N ASP A 105 -1.79 -29.26 -10.53
CA ASP A 105 -1.64 -29.79 -11.90
C ASP A 105 -0.72 -31.01 -11.92
N SER A 106 0.40 -30.95 -11.19
CA SER A 106 1.35 -32.07 -11.07
C SER A 106 0.78 -33.30 -10.34
N LEU A 107 -0.31 -33.13 -9.59
CA LEU A 107 -1.02 -34.20 -8.89
C LEU A 107 -2.15 -34.83 -9.73
N GLN A 108 -2.47 -34.30 -10.92
CA GLN A 108 -3.40 -34.97 -11.82
C GLN A 108 -2.77 -36.29 -12.31
N PRO A 109 -3.41 -37.44 -12.06
CA PRO A 109 -2.85 -38.73 -12.46
C PRO A 109 -2.70 -38.76 -13.98
N LYS A 110 -1.49 -39.05 -14.46
CA LYS A 110 -1.32 -39.58 -15.82
C LYS A 110 -2.10 -40.87 -15.86
N HIS A 111 -3.26 -40.83 -16.51
CA HIS A 111 -4.05 -42.01 -16.81
C HIS A 111 -3.25 -42.81 -17.84
N ASP A 112 -2.27 -43.58 -17.36
CA ASP A 112 -1.69 -44.69 -18.12
C ASP A 112 -2.80 -45.75 -18.19
N TYR A 113 -3.75 -45.54 -19.10
CA TYR A 113 -4.64 -46.60 -19.54
C TYR A 113 -3.75 -47.63 -20.21
N TYR A 114 -3.35 -48.64 -19.44
CA TYR A 114 -2.96 -49.93 -19.98
C TYR A 114 -4.13 -50.41 -20.85
N GLN A 115 -4.06 -50.15 -22.16
CA GLN A 115 -4.79 -50.91 -23.15
C GLN A 115 -4.26 -52.33 -23.09
N TYR A 116 -4.96 -53.18 -22.35
CA TYR A 116 -4.94 -54.61 -22.61
C TYR A 116 -5.78 -54.86 -23.86
N GLY A 117 -5.10 -54.92 -25.00
CA GLY A 117 -5.60 -55.50 -26.25
C GLY A 117 -4.90 -56.82 -26.51
#